data_AF-K9GVB8-F1
#
_entry.id   AF-K9GVB8-F1
#
_cell.length_a   1.000
_cell.length_b   1.000
_cell.length_c   1.000
_cell.angle_alpha   90.00
_cell.angle_beta   90.00
_cell.angle_gamma   90.00
#
_symmetry.space_group_name_H-M   'P 1'
#
loop_
_entity.id
_entity.type
_entity.pdbx_description
1 polymer ?
#
loop_
_entity_poly.entity_id
_entity_poly.type
_entity_poly.pdbx_seq_one_letter_code
_entity_poly.pdbx_strand_id
1 'polypeptide(L)'
;MHRRVECQNLIQAFLSYCFPFNWPPTSQSWIPLLAELPTKIKALDMASAAVAASAMGHMRGDHALVKQGLGYYIQGLRHLQKALWDPSLMREDGTLAACMALSLYEALECPSLGSEGYFNHCRGIIALIQSRGHEMHSSGAGHRLFLGVRLPGVGL
;
A
#
# COMPACT_ATOMS: atom_id res chain seq x y z
N MET A 1 14.10 -14.05 9.00
CA MET A 1 14.53 -14.06 7.58
C MET A 1 13.49 -14.70 6.68
N HIS A 2 12.99 -15.92 6.99
CA HIS A 2 12.00 -16.65 6.17
C HIS A 2 10.76 -15.82 5.79
N ARG A 3 10.07 -15.22 6.77
CA ARG A 3 8.86 -14.39 6.55
C ARG A 3 9.05 -13.20 5.60
N ARG A 4 10.24 -12.61 5.55
CA ARG A 4 10.53 -11.46 4.68
C ARG A 4 10.63 -11.89 3.22
N VAL A 5 11.25 -13.05 2.97
CA VAL A 5 11.38 -13.64 1.63
C VAL A 5 10.00 -14.04 1.11
N GLU A 6 9.15 -14.62 1.96
CA GLU A 6 7.76 -14.96 1.61
C GLU A 6 6.96 -13.73 1.19
N CYS A 7 7.02 -12.64 1.97
CA CYS A 7 6.34 -11.38 1.64
C CYS A 7 6.82 -10.81 0.30
N GLN A 8 8.14 -10.79 0.08
CA GLN A 8 8.73 -10.30 -1.17
C GLN A 8 8.27 -11.14 -2.37
N ASN A 9 8.29 -12.47 -2.26
CA ASN A 9 7.83 -13.36 -3.34
C ASN A 9 6.35 -13.14 -3.68
N LEU A 10 5.51 -12.92 -2.65
CA LEU A 10 4.09 -12.67 -2.83
C LEU A 10 3.82 -11.35 -3.55
N ILE A 11 4.53 -10.28 -3.17
CA ILE A 11 4.44 -8.97 -3.82
C ILE A 11 4.87 -9.06 -5.29
N GLN A 12 5.97 -9.76 -5.57
CA GLN A 12 6.44 -9.95 -6.95
C GLN A 12 5.44 -10.75 -7.80
N ALA A 13 4.81 -11.77 -7.23
CA ALA A 13 3.75 -12.53 -7.90
C ALA A 13 2.53 -11.66 -8.22
N PHE A 14 2.10 -10.83 -7.26
CA PHE A 14 1.02 -9.86 -7.46
C PHE A 14 1.33 -8.88 -8.59
N LEU A 15 2.52 -8.26 -8.56
CA LEU A 15 2.92 -7.29 -9.58
C LEU A 15 2.99 -7.92 -10.98
N SER A 16 3.61 -9.10 -11.10
CA SER A 16 3.75 -9.80 -12.38
C SER A 16 2.39 -10.20 -12.98
N TYR A 17 1.42 -10.50 -12.12
CA TYR A 17 0.11 -10.99 -12.53
C TYR A 17 -0.88 -9.85 -12.82
N CYS A 18 -0.96 -8.85 -11.94
CA CYS A 18 -1.92 -7.74 -12.07
C CYS A 18 -1.42 -6.62 -12.99
N PHE A 19 -0.10 -6.52 -13.19
CA PHE A 19 0.53 -5.51 -14.04
C PHE A 19 1.51 -6.15 -15.03
N PRO A 20 1.02 -7.03 -15.94
CA PRO A 20 1.86 -7.63 -16.96
C PRO A 20 2.47 -6.55 -17.85
N PHE A 21 3.65 -6.86 -18.42
CA PHE A 21 4.67 -6.03 -19.09
C PHE A 21 4.24 -4.92 -20.09
N ASN A 22 2.94 -4.69 -20.31
CA ASN A 22 2.37 -3.73 -21.28
C ASN A 22 1.86 -2.43 -20.64
N TRP A 23 2.18 -2.18 -19.37
CA TRP A 23 1.82 -0.94 -18.69
C TRP A 23 2.53 0.24 -19.40
N PRO A 24 1.80 1.27 -19.87
CA PRO A 24 2.40 2.31 -20.70
C PRO A 24 3.56 2.98 -19.94
N PRO A 25 4.69 3.28 -20.60
CA PRO A 25 5.87 3.86 -19.95
C PRO A 25 5.60 5.20 -19.24
N THR A 26 4.46 5.84 -19.53
CA THR A 26 3.98 7.10 -18.94
C THR A 26 3.19 6.93 -17.65
N SER A 27 2.96 5.72 -17.21
CA SER A 27 2.10 5.43 -16.09
C SER A 27 2.75 5.80 -14.75
N GLN A 28 2.30 6.91 -14.19
CA GLN A 28 2.74 7.42 -12.89
C GLN A 28 2.13 6.60 -11.73
N SER A 29 1.86 5.30 -11.94
CA SER A 29 1.27 4.42 -10.94
C SER A 29 2.20 4.29 -9.74
N TRP A 30 1.60 4.34 -8.56
CA TRP A 30 2.29 4.16 -7.30
C TRP A 30 2.41 2.68 -6.90
N ILE A 31 1.65 1.77 -7.52
CA ILE A 31 1.61 0.35 -7.11
C ILE A 31 2.97 -0.37 -7.21
N PRO A 32 3.81 -0.16 -8.24
CA PRO A 32 5.16 -0.75 -8.28
C PRO A 32 6.05 -0.35 -7.10
N LEU A 33 5.79 0.81 -6.46
CA LEU A 33 6.53 1.26 -5.28
C LEU A 33 6.43 0.29 -4.09
N LEU A 34 5.41 -0.56 -4.05
CA LEU A 34 5.27 -1.60 -3.03
C LEU A 34 6.44 -2.59 -3.03
N ALA A 35 7.10 -2.77 -4.18
CA ALA A 35 8.31 -3.58 -4.30
C ALA A 35 9.60 -2.76 -4.40
N GLU A 36 9.52 -1.54 -4.96
CA GLU A 36 10.71 -0.70 -5.23
C GLU A 36 11.23 0.03 -3.99
N LEU A 37 10.33 0.44 -3.08
CA LEU A 37 10.73 1.27 -1.94
C LEU A 37 11.54 0.47 -0.92
N PRO A 38 12.53 1.10 -0.25
CA PRO A 38 13.33 0.42 0.75
C PRO A 38 12.47 -0.13 1.89
N THR A 39 12.68 -1.40 2.23
CA THR A 39 11.98 -2.11 3.33
C THR A 39 12.38 -1.62 4.74
N LYS A 40 12.93 -0.40 4.87
CA LYS A 40 13.20 0.20 6.19
C LYS A 40 11.89 0.42 6.95
N ILE A 41 10.80 0.64 6.22
CA ILE A 41 9.46 0.83 6.77
C ILE A 41 8.74 -0.52 6.85
N LYS A 42 8.79 -1.17 8.02
CA LYS A 42 8.10 -2.45 8.28
C LYS A 42 6.59 -2.40 7.98
N ALA A 43 5.99 -1.21 8.09
CA ALA A 43 4.59 -1.00 7.73
C ALA A 43 4.34 -1.29 6.25
N LEU A 44 5.27 -0.87 5.37
CA LEU A 44 5.16 -1.08 3.93
C LEU A 44 5.27 -2.56 3.58
N ASP A 45 6.21 -3.29 4.17
CA ASP A 45 6.37 -4.73 3.93
C ASP A 45 5.08 -5.49 4.24
N MET A 46 4.47 -5.21 5.40
CA MET A 46 3.25 -5.89 5.83
C MET A 46 2.03 -5.45 5.02
N ALA A 47 1.89 -4.15 4.74
CA ALA A 47 0.78 -3.64 3.93
C ALA A 47 0.82 -4.19 2.50
N SER A 48 2.01 -4.23 1.89
CA SER A 48 2.21 -4.78 0.55
C SER A 48 1.92 -6.29 0.51
N ALA A 49 2.36 -7.04 1.52
CA ALA A 49 2.03 -8.45 1.67
C ALA A 49 0.53 -8.69 1.88
N ALA A 50 -0.16 -7.80 2.60
CA ALA A 50 -1.60 -7.90 2.80
C ALA A 50 -2.36 -7.76 1.47
N VAL A 51 -2.06 -6.71 0.69
CA VAL A 51 -2.65 -6.48 -0.65
C VAL A 51 -2.38 -7.68 -1.56
N ALA A 52 -1.13 -8.12 -1.62
CA ALA A 52 -0.74 -9.23 -2.49
C ALA A 52 -1.42 -10.55 -2.07
N ALA A 53 -1.52 -10.84 -0.77
CA ALA A 53 -2.19 -12.04 -0.25
C ALA A 53 -3.69 -12.04 -0.56
N SER A 54 -4.36 -10.92 -0.29
CA SER A 54 -5.78 -10.72 -0.61
C SER A 54 -6.04 -10.94 -2.09
N ALA A 55 -5.37 -10.16 -2.96
CA ALA A 55 -5.58 -10.22 -4.40
C ALA A 55 -5.30 -11.63 -4.94
N MET A 56 -4.12 -12.19 -4.65
CA MET A 56 -3.73 -13.51 -5.15
C MET A 56 -4.62 -14.63 -4.58
N GLY A 57 -5.07 -14.50 -3.33
CA GLY A 57 -5.97 -15.43 -2.68
C GLY A 57 -7.32 -15.50 -3.38
N HIS A 58 -7.96 -14.34 -3.61
CA HIS A 58 -9.23 -14.28 -4.35
C HIS A 58 -9.08 -14.80 -5.78
N MET A 59 -8.02 -14.39 -6.48
CA MET A 59 -7.78 -14.82 -7.87
C MET A 59 -7.58 -16.33 -8.00
N ARG A 60 -7.04 -17.00 -6.98
CA ARG A 60 -6.77 -18.44 -6.97
C ARG A 60 -7.85 -19.28 -6.26
N GLY A 61 -8.84 -18.63 -5.63
CA GLY A 61 -9.77 -19.32 -4.73
C GLY A 61 -9.10 -19.87 -3.46
N ASP A 62 -7.95 -19.31 -3.05
CA ASP A 62 -7.20 -19.73 -1.87
C ASP A 62 -7.62 -18.92 -0.63
N HIS A 63 -8.62 -19.44 0.08
CA HIS A 63 -9.12 -18.82 1.32
C HIS A 63 -8.09 -18.77 2.45
N ALA A 64 -7.11 -19.69 2.47
CA ALA A 64 -6.06 -19.65 3.48
C ALA A 64 -5.14 -18.44 3.26
N LEU A 65 -4.82 -18.16 1.99
CA LEU A 65 -4.03 -16.98 1.60
C LEU A 65 -4.77 -15.67 1.87
N VAL A 66 -6.09 -15.60 1.58
CA VAL A 66 -6.93 -14.45 1.97
C VAL A 66 -6.88 -14.22 3.48
N LYS A 67 -7.06 -15.29 4.28
CA LYS A 67 -6.98 -15.21 5.74
C LYS A 67 -5.59 -14.78 6.24
N GLN A 68 -4.53 -15.20 5.54
CA GLN A 68 -3.17 -14.74 5.85
C GLN A 68 -3.00 -13.24 5.57
N GLY A 69 -3.66 -12.73 4.53
CA GLY A 69 -3.75 -11.29 4.21
C GLY A 69 -4.24 -10.46 5.40
N LEU A 70 -5.29 -10.92 6.11
CA LEU A 70 -5.79 -10.24 7.31
C LEU A 70 -4.72 -10.15 8.42
N GLY A 71 -3.92 -11.20 8.57
CA GLY A 71 -2.80 -11.21 9.51
C GLY A 71 -1.72 -10.19 9.17
N TYR A 72 -1.43 -9.99 7.88
CA TYR A 72 -0.50 -8.96 7.41
C TYR A 72 -1.07 -7.56 7.58
N TYR A 73 -2.36 -7.37 7.26
CA TYR A 73 -3.07 -6.10 7.44
C TYR A 73 -2.98 -5.60 8.89
N ILE A 74 -3.32 -6.45 9.86
CA ILE A 74 -3.27 -6.12 11.31
C ILE A 74 -1.85 -5.75 11.75
N GLN A 75 -0.83 -6.46 11.25
CA GLN A 75 0.57 -6.13 11.53
C GLN A 75 1.00 -4.81 10.87
N GLY A 76 0.53 -4.56 9.65
CA GLY A 76 0.74 -3.31 8.92
C GLY A 76 0.22 -2.10 9.66
N LEU A 77 -1.03 -2.14 10.16
CA LEU A 77 -1.59 -1.08 11.00
C LEU A 77 -0.73 -0.78 12.24
N ARG A 78 -0.30 -1.82 12.96
CA ARG A 78 0.54 -1.65 14.16
C ARG A 78 1.90 -1.04 13.84
N HIS A 79 2.51 -1.41 12.71
CA HIS A 79 3.77 -0.83 12.29
C HIS A 79 3.60 0.59 11.75
N LEU A 80 2.50 0.87 11.04
CA LEU A 80 2.19 2.20 10.53
C LEU A 80 2.02 3.18 11.70
N GLN A 81 1.27 2.81 12.74
CA GLN A 81 1.13 3.64 13.93
C GLN A 81 2.48 4.01 14.56
N LYS A 82 3.41 3.05 14.65
CA LYS A 82 4.78 3.33 15.16
C LYS A 82 5.55 4.27 14.24
N ALA A 83 5.44 4.10 12.92
CA ALA A 83 6.11 4.97 11.95
C ALA A 83 5.55 6.40 12.00
N LEU A 84 4.25 6.57 12.24
CA LEU A 84 3.61 7.88 12.38
C LEU A 84 4.03 8.64 13.66
N TRP A 85 4.38 7.93 14.73
CA TRP A 85 4.87 8.56 15.97
C TRP A 85 6.35 8.94 15.93
N ASP A 86 7.10 8.42 14.97
CA ASP A 86 8.50 8.78 14.78
C ASP A 86 8.61 9.95 13.78
N PRO A 87 9.11 11.13 14.21
CA PRO A 87 9.20 12.30 13.33
C PRO A 87 10.07 12.07 12.08
N SER A 88 11.04 11.17 12.15
CA SER A 88 11.88 10.80 11.01
C SER A 88 11.13 9.89 10.05
N LEU A 89 10.48 8.83 10.55
CA LEU A 89 9.82 7.84 9.71
C LEU A 89 8.50 8.35 9.12
N MET A 90 7.79 9.24 9.81
CA MET A 90 6.54 9.81 9.32
C MET A 90 6.71 10.51 7.97
N ARG A 91 7.91 11.05 7.68
CA ARG A 91 8.18 11.80 6.44
C ARG A 91 8.61 10.93 5.26
N GLU A 92 8.90 9.65 5.49
CA GLU A 92 9.38 8.72 4.49
C GLU A 92 8.29 8.32 3.48
N ASP A 93 8.68 8.13 2.21
CA ASP A 93 7.77 7.66 1.16
C ASP A 93 7.14 6.32 1.51
N GLY A 94 7.90 5.42 2.15
CA GLY A 94 7.39 4.11 2.57
C GLY A 94 6.25 4.19 3.59
N THR A 95 6.19 5.24 4.41
CA THR A 95 5.11 5.43 5.38
C THR A 95 3.81 5.85 4.69
N LEU A 96 3.90 6.75 3.71
CA LEU A 96 2.75 7.11 2.88
C LEU A 96 2.28 5.93 2.02
N ALA A 97 3.22 5.22 1.38
CA ALA A 97 2.92 4.03 0.58
C ALA A 97 2.25 2.94 1.41
N ALA A 98 2.70 2.71 2.65
CA ALA A 98 2.06 1.76 3.56
C ALA A 98 0.62 2.16 3.90
N CYS A 99 0.37 3.44 4.15
CA CYS A 99 -0.98 3.95 4.42
C CYS A 99 -1.92 3.76 3.20
N MET A 100 -1.44 4.05 1.99
CA MET A 100 -2.17 3.83 0.75
C MET A 100 -2.43 2.34 0.49
N ALA A 101 -1.45 1.46 0.75
CA ALA A 101 -1.60 0.02 0.58
C ALA A 101 -2.62 -0.59 1.56
N LEU A 102 -2.65 -0.15 2.82
CA LEU A 102 -3.67 -0.59 3.78
C LEU A 102 -5.07 -0.14 3.36
N SER A 103 -5.22 1.08 2.86
CA SER A 103 -6.48 1.56 2.29
C SER A 103 -6.93 0.74 1.07
N LEU A 104 -5.99 0.36 0.19
CA LEU A 104 -6.25 -0.53 -0.94
C LEU A 104 -6.70 -1.93 -0.47
N TYR A 105 -6.05 -2.49 0.56
CA TYR A 105 -6.46 -3.76 1.14
C TYR A 105 -7.90 -3.72 1.66
N GLU A 106 -8.29 -2.67 2.38
CA GLU A 106 -9.67 -2.50 2.86
C GLU A 106 -10.68 -2.46 1.70
N ALA A 107 -10.35 -1.76 0.61
CA ALA A 107 -11.19 -1.68 -0.58
C ALA A 107 -11.36 -3.04 -1.28
N LEU A 108 -10.34 -3.92 -1.22
CA LEU A 108 -10.41 -5.28 -1.77
C LEU A 108 -11.26 -6.23 -0.90
N GLU A 109 -11.17 -6.12 0.43
CA GLU A 109 -11.76 -7.11 1.35
C GLU A 109 -13.14 -6.75 1.91
N CYS A 110 -13.59 -5.49 1.80
CA CYS A 110 -14.84 -5.05 2.45
C CYS A 110 -15.70 -4.12 1.59
N PRO A 111 -16.71 -4.65 0.87
CA PRO A 111 -17.70 -3.82 0.18
C PRO A 111 -18.71 -3.12 1.11
N SER A 112 -18.97 -3.63 2.33
CA SER A 112 -20.14 -3.21 3.16
C SER A 112 -19.81 -2.60 4.53
N LEU A 113 -18.67 -2.94 5.15
CA LEU A 113 -18.12 -2.21 6.32
C LEU A 113 -17.14 -1.09 5.89
N GLY A 114 -16.87 -1.00 4.58
CA GLY A 114 -15.73 -0.30 3.98
C GLY A 114 -15.89 1.20 3.77
N SER A 115 -16.94 1.85 4.27
CA SER A 115 -17.01 3.31 4.17
C SER A 115 -16.14 3.98 5.24
N GLU A 116 -16.32 3.66 6.51
CA GLU A 116 -15.68 4.40 7.60
C GLU A 116 -14.16 4.16 7.70
N GLY A 117 -13.69 2.91 7.60
CA GLY A 117 -12.26 2.57 7.60
C GLY A 117 -11.51 3.24 6.45
N TYR A 118 -12.04 3.09 5.24
CA TYR A 118 -11.54 3.74 4.02
C TYR A 118 -11.56 5.27 4.14
N PHE A 119 -12.65 5.88 4.61
CA PHE A 119 -12.72 7.34 4.81
C PHE A 119 -11.71 7.83 5.84
N ASN A 120 -11.49 7.08 6.92
CA ASN A 120 -10.47 7.38 7.92
C ASN A 120 -9.05 7.29 7.33
N HIS A 121 -8.79 6.27 6.50
CA HIS A 121 -7.55 6.15 5.74
C HIS A 121 -7.35 7.34 4.78
N CYS A 122 -8.38 7.74 4.02
CA CYS A 122 -8.33 8.91 3.14
C CYS A 122 -7.98 10.20 3.91
N ARG A 123 -8.64 10.43 5.06
CA ARG A 123 -8.33 11.58 5.93
C ARG A 123 -6.89 11.52 6.46
N GLY A 124 -6.44 10.35 6.90
CA GLY A 124 -5.07 10.14 7.37
C GLY A 124 -4.03 10.36 6.28
N ILE A 125 -4.28 9.90 5.06
CA ILE A 125 -3.42 10.09 3.88
C ILE A 125 -3.29 11.58 3.55
N ILE A 126 -4.40 12.32 3.52
CA ILE A 126 -4.39 13.77 3.24
C ILE A 126 -3.60 14.50 4.33
N ALA A 127 -3.87 14.22 5.60
CA ALA A 127 -3.16 14.83 6.72
C ALA A 127 -1.64 14.53 6.67
N LEU A 128 -1.28 13.31 6.28
CA LEU A 128 0.12 12.90 6.12
C LEU A 128 0.81 13.62 4.95
N ILE A 129 0.14 13.77 3.80
CA ILE A 129 0.67 14.58 2.69
C ILE A 129 0.91 16.03 3.12
N GLN A 130 -0.05 16.62 3.84
CA GLN A 130 0.07 17.98 4.34
C GLN A 130 1.25 18.12 5.32
N SER A 131 1.41 17.18 6.25
CA SER A 131 2.49 17.23 7.26
C SER A 131 3.88 16.99 6.67
N ARG A 132 3.97 16.28 5.55
CA ARG A 132 5.24 16.03 4.84
C ARG A 132 5.77 17.27 4.11
N GLY A 133 4.88 18.17 3.71
CA GLY A 133 5.19 19.40 2.96
C GLY A 133 5.37 19.15 1.46
N HIS A 134 5.17 20.19 0.62
CA HIS A 134 5.18 20.06 -0.84
C HIS A 134 6.51 19.56 -1.41
N GLU A 135 7.62 19.88 -0.75
CA GLU A 135 8.98 19.49 -1.16
C GLU A 135 9.09 17.96 -1.34
N MET A 136 8.46 17.21 -0.43
CA MET A 136 8.47 15.74 -0.42
C MET A 136 7.63 15.11 -1.54
N HIS A 137 6.89 15.92 -2.30
CA HIS A 137 5.98 15.48 -3.35
C HIS A 137 6.29 16.10 -4.72
N SER A 138 7.43 16.79 -4.84
CA SER A 138 7.86 17.49 -6.05
C SER A 138 8.44 16.57 -7.11
N SER A 139 9.01 15.42 -6.73
CA SER A 139 9.65 14.47 -7.64
C SER A 139 9.68 13.03 -7.07
N GLY A 140 10.19 12.08 -7.85
CA GLY A 140 10.50 10.73 -7.38
C GLY A 140 9.27 9.91 -6.92
N ALA A 141 9.46 9.07 -5.90
CA ALA A 141 8.42 8.21 -5.37
C ALA A 141 7.34 9.01 -4.63
N GLY A 142 7.71 10.02 -3.84
CA GLY A 142 6.78 10.92 -3.18
C GLY A 142 5.83 11.64 -4.13
N HIS A 143 6.28 12.01 -5.33
CA HIS A 143 5.43 12.56 -6.39
C HIS A 143 4.45 11.52 -6.96
N ARG A 144 4.93 10.31 -7.29
CA ARG A 144 4.06 9.21 -7.76
C ARG A 144 2.96 8.87 -6.75
N LEU A 145 3.32 8.79 -5.46
CA LEU A 145 2.36 8.56 -4.36
C LEU A 145 1.32 9.67 -4.28
N PHE A 146 1.77 10.93 -4.34
CA PHE A 146 0.89 12.10 -4.30
C PHE A 146 -0.12 12.12 -5.46
N LEU A 147 0.34 11.81 -6.68
CA LEU A 147 -0.54 11.69 -7.84
C LEU A 147 -1.54 10.55 -7.70
N GLY A 148 -1.12 9.42 -7.10
CA GLY A 148 -1.99 8.30 -6.78
C GLY A 148 -3.15 8.66 -5.85
N VAL A 149 -2.95 9.58 -4.91
CA VAL A 149 -4.01 10.09 -4.01
C VAL A 149 -4.94 11.07 -4.71
N ARG A 150 -4.42 11.84 -5.69
CA ARG A 150 -5.19 12.79 -6.49
C ARG A 150 -6.10 12.17 -7.54
N LEU A 151 -6.06 10.85 -7.72
CA LEU A 151 -6.93 10.12 -8.64
C LEU A 151 -8.16 9.50 -7.93
N PRO A 152 -9.19 10.26 -7.53
CA PRO A 152 -10.55 9.75 -7.51
C PRO A 152 -11.22 10.11 -8.84
N GLY A 153 -11.22 9.21 -9.82
CA GLY A 153 -11.87 9.47 -11.12
C GLY A 153 -11.56 8.50 -12.25
N VAL A 154 -11.83 7.21 -12.07
CA VAL A 154 -12.45 6.47 -13.18
C VAL A 154 -13.89 6.95 -13.17
N GLY A 155 -14.31 7.64 -14.23
CA GLY A 155 -15.68 8.05 -14.40
C GLY A 155 -16.61 6.85 -14.27
N LEU A 156 -17.71 7.05 -13.54
CA LEU A 156 -18.96 6.36 -13.85
C LEU A 156 -19.36 6.68 -15.29
#